data_AF-A0A0M2F4K7-F1
#
_entry.id   AF-A0A0M2F4K7-F1
#
_cell.length_a   1.000
_cell.length_b   1.000
_cell.length_c   1.000
_cell.angle_alpha   90.00
_cell.angle_beta   90.00
_cell.angle_gamma   90.00
#
_symmetry.space_group_name_H-M   'P 1'
#
loop_
_entity.id
_entity.type
_entity.pdbx_description
1 polymer ?
#
loop_
_entity_poly.entity_id
_entity_poly.type
_entity_poly.pdbx_seq_one_letter_code
_entity_poly.pdbx_strand_id
1 'polypeptide(L)'
;MTIEKSDLDNWDMDEPDFTPDVNRVNASIAFIQNELGVVLSNEMQELMFLTNDKPIGPVDDIDSVLAKYNDGSRIIGIDIIYSSNSIVEYTRLSQESIYESRSLLPNGLIVIGSSYDGASDSSIVYDIRNSSPTYQHIFNWRYYVDNLVVGEGLGLIARSLKEFLSMPTSEDEL
;
A
#
# COMPACT_ATOMS: atom_id res chain seq x y z
N MET A 1 -7.76 -10.43 10.99
CA MET A 1 -8.75 -9.35 11.21
C MET A 1 -9.40 -9.12 9.86
N THR A 2 -10.71 -8.84 9.79
CA THR A 2 -11.43 -8.76 8.50
C THR A 2 -11.70 -7.30 8.14
N ILE A 3 -11.46 -6.96 6.88
CA ILE A 3 -11.82 -5.66 6.30
C ILE A 3 -13.29 -5.67 5.91
N GLU A 4 -13.99 -4.62 6.27
CA GLU A 4 -15.41 -4.40 6.02
C GLU A 4 -15.61 -3.17 5.14
N LYS A 5 -16.78 -3.04 4.51
CA LYS A 5 -17.08 -1.91 3.63
C LYS A 5 -16.92 -0.55 4.33
N SER A 6 -17.24 -0.47 5.62
CA SER A 6 -17.09 0.77 6.41
C SER A 6 -15.64 1.17 6.66
N ASP A 7 -14.68 0.26 6.49
CA ASP A 7 -13.26 0.65 6.55
C ASP A 7 -12.88 1.52 5.34
N LEU A 8 -13.74 1.58 4.31
CA LEU A 8 -13.56 2.41 3.11
C LEU A 8 -14.36 3.73 3.15
N ASP A 9 -14.89 4.14 4.30
CA ASP A 9 -15.73 5.35 4.41
C ASP A 9 -14.97 6.65 4.02
N ASN A 10 -13.64 6.66 4.18
CA ASN A 10 -12.75 7.78 3.79
C ASN A 10 -12.07 7.56 2.43
N TRP A 11 -12.58 6.65 1.60
CA TRP A 11 -11.97 6.29 0.32
C TRP A 11 -12.96 6.41 -0.84
N ASP A 12 -12.53 7.09 -1.89
CA ASP A 12 -13.25 7.22 -3.15
C ASP A 12 -12.78 6.18 -4.17
N MET A 13 -13.75 5.68 -4.93
CA MET A 13 -13.52 4.71 -5.99
C MET A 13 -14.34 5.09 -7.21
N ASP A 14 -13.71 5.01 -8.38
CA ASP A 14 -14.42 5.12 -9.65
C ASP A 14 -15.44 3.98 -9.77
N GLU A 15 -16.72 4.33 -9.93
CA GLU A 15 -17.86 3.38 -10.03
C GLU A 15 -18.08 2.56 -8.74
N PRO A 16 -18.44 3.20 -7.61
CA PRO A 16 -18.61 2.51 -6.33
C PRO A 16 -19.81 1.55 -6.31
N ASP A 17 -20.78 1.76 -7.21
CA ASP A 17 -21.96 0.93 -7.39
C ASP A 17 -21.71 -0.15 -8.46
N PHE A 18 -20.90 -1.15 -8.12
CA PHE A 18 -20.61 -2.29 -8.99
C PHE A 18 -21.28 -3.58 -8.50
N THR A 19 -21.50 -4.52 -9.43
CA THR A 19 -21.80 -5.92 -9.05
C THR A 19 -20.48 -6.66 -8.84
N PRO A 20 -20.24 -7.27 -7.66
CA PRO A 20 -18.99 -8.00 -7.41
C PRO A 20 -18.72 -9.09 -8.45
N ASP A 21 -17.56 -9.03 -9.10
CA ASP A 21 -17.12 -10.04 -10.06
C ASP A 21 -16.05 -10.93 -9.42
N VAL A 22 -16.53 -12.00 -8.77
CA VAL A 22 -15.69 -12.95 -8.04
C VAL A 22 -14.65 -13.61 -8.96
N ASN A 23 -14.98 -13.87 -10.22
CA ASN A 23 -14.06 -14.52 -11.15
C ASN A 23 -12.93 -13.57 -11.56
N ARG A 24 -13.26 -12.31 -11.84
CA ARG A 24 -12.27 -11.28 -12.14
C ARG A 24 -11.32 -11.05 -10.97
N VAL A 25 -11.84 -10.85 -9.76
CA VAL A 25 -11.00 -10.60 -8.57
C VAL A 25 -10.10 -11.80 -8.28
N ASN A 26 -10.62 -13.04 -8.37
CA ASN A 26 -9.79 -14.24 -8.21
C ASN A 26 -8.68 -14.33 -9.28
N ALA A 27 -8.97 -13.94 -10.52
CA ALA A 27 -7.96 -13.89 -11.58
C ALA A 27 -6.88 -12.84 -11.28
N SER A 28 -7.25 -11.66 -10.77
CA SER A 28 -6.33 -10.61 -10.33
C SER A 28 -5.45 -11.05 -9.16
N ILE A 29 -6.02 -11.73 -8.17
CA ILE A 29 -5.25 -12.32 -7.05
C ILE A 29 -4.24 -13.34 -7.58
N ALA A 30 -4.68 -14.26 -8.44
CA ALA A 30 -3.80 -15.26 -9.04
C ALA A 30 -2.70 -14.60 -9.88
N PHE A 31 -3.01 -13.54 -10.62
CA PHE A 31 -2.05 -12.75 -11.39
C PHE A 31 -0.96 -12.17 -10.50
N ILE A 32 -1.30 -11.44 -9.43
CA ILE A 32 -0.30 -10.86 -8.51
C ILE A 32 0.60 -11.95 -7.92
N GLN A 33 0.00 -13.02 -7.40
CA GLN A 33 0.74 -14.11 -6.76
C GLN A 33 1.71 -14.81 -7.72
N ASN A 34 1.29 -15.04 -8.96
CA ASN A 34 2.12 -15.68 -9.98
C ASN A 34 3.23 -14.74 -10.47
N GLU A 35 2.91 -13.48 -10.78
CA GLU A 35 3.88 -12.55 -11.36
C GLU A 35 4.95 -12.09 -10.36
N LEU A 36 4.61 -12.01 -9.08
CA LEU A 36 5.53 -11.61 -8.01
C LEU A 36 6.13 -12.80 -7.25
N GLY A 37 5.59 -14.00 -7.42
CA GLY A 37 6.06 -15.19 -6.69
C GLY A 37 5.81 -15.10 -5.18
N VAL A 38 4.62 -14.61 -4.80
CA VAL A 38 4.22 -14.34 -3.41
C VAL A 38 2.85 -14.94 -3.10
N VAL A 39 2.46 -14.95 -1.82
CA VAL A 39 1.10 -15.27 -1.39
C VAL A 39 0.50 -14.00 -0.77
N LEU A 40 -0.65 -13.57 -1.28
CA LEU A 40 -1.32 -12.39 -0.75
C LEU A 40 -1.98 -12.70 0.60
N SER A 41 -1.90 -11.76 1.53
CA SER A 41 -2.61 -11.86 2.82
C SER A 41 -4.13 -11.88 2.60
N ASN A 42 -4.86 -12.42 3.57
CA ASN A 42 -6.33 -12.38 3.54
C ASN A 42 -6.85 -10.94 3.47
N GLU A 43 -6.23 -10.00 4.19
CA GLU A 43 -6.61 -8.59 4.18
C GLU A 43 -6.51 -7.98 2.77
N MET A 44 -5.42 -8.24 2.04
CA MET A 44 -5.28 -7.74 0.67
C MET A 44 -6.35 -8.33 -0.25
N GLN A 45 -6.64 -9.63 -0.11
CA GLN A 45 -7.69 -10.28 -0.91
C GLN A 45 -9.07 -9.71 -0.60
N GLU A 46 -9.39 -9.47 0.68
CA GLU A 46 -10.64 -8.84 1.12
C GLU A 46 -10.78 -7.43 0.53
N LEU A 47 -9.71 -6.61 0.57
CA LEU A 47 -9.71 -5.29 -0.06
C LEU A 47 -9.98 -5.39 -1.57
N MET A 48 -9.35 -6.33 -2.28
CA MET A 48 -9.58 -6.53 -3.71
C MET A 48 -11.03 -6.94 -4.02
N PHE A 49 -11.70 -7.71 -3.15
CA PHE A 49 -13.13 -8.01 -3.32
C PHE A 49 -14.02 -6.80 -3.06
N LEU A 50 -13.71 -5.99 -2.04
CA LEU A 50 -14.47 -4.79 -1.69
C LEU A 50 -14.35 -3.68 -2.76
N THR A 51 -13.22 -3.63 -3.46
CA THR A 51 -12.95 -2.65 -4.51
C THR A 51 -13.18 -3.20 -5.91
N ASN A 52 -13.51 -4.49 -6.03
CA ASN A 52 -13.53 -5.18 -7.32
C ASN A 52 -12.19 -4.99 -8.07
N ASP A 53 -11.04 -5.02 -7.39
CA ASP A 53 -9.73 -4.76 -8.02
C ASP A 53 -9.68 -3.43 -8.81
N LYS A 54 -10.44 -2.42 -8.37
CA LYS A 54 -10.32 -1.05 -8.86
C LYS A 54 -9.39 -0.27 -7.92
N PRO A 55 -8.64 0.70 -8.44
CA PRO A 55 -7.88 1.58 -7.58
C PRO A 55 -8.82 2.46 -6.74
N ILE A 56 -8.37 2.86 -5.56
CA ILE A 56 -9.09 3.76 -4.66
C ILE A 56 -8.17 4.88 -4.18
N GLY A 57 -8.69 6.10 -4.09
CA GLY A 57 -8.00 7.25 -3.50
C GLY A 57 -8.67 7.64 -2.17
N PRO A 58 -8.01 8.40 -1.30
CA PRO A 58 -8.69 9.02 -0.17
C PRO A 58 -9.71 10.07 -0.65
N VAL A 59 -10.73 10.33 0.16
CA VAL A 59 -11.65 11.46 -0.05
C VAL A 59 -10.87 12.78 0.02
N ASP A 60 -11.29 13.77 -0.77
CA ASP A 60 -10.71 15.12 -0.78
C ASP A 60 -10.50 15.68 0.65
N ASP A 61 -9.32 16.25 0.89
CA ASP A 61 -8.86 16.80 2.18
C ASP A 61 -8.73 15.80 3.34
N ILE A 62 -8.89 14.49 3.09
CA ILE A 62 -8.77 13.39 4.07
C ILE A 62 -7.71 12.38 3.58
N ASP A 63 -6.59 12.89 3.08
CA ASP A 63 -5.55 12.11 2.40
C ASP A 63 -4.30 11.87 3.26
N SER A 64 -4.22 12.46 4.45
CA SER A 64 -3.00 12.53 5.22
C SER A 64 -2.90 11.44 6.30
N VAL A 65 -1.70 10.88 6.47
CA VAL A 65 -1.35 9.93 7.54
C VAL A 65 0.02 10.22 8.13
N LEU A 66 0.29 9.72 9.34
CA LEU A 66 1.62 9.80 9.97
C LEU A 66 2.43 8.53 9.74
N ALA A 67 3.59 8.66 9.08
CA ALA A 67 4.61 7.62 9.03
C ALA A 67 5.67 7.83 10.12
N LYS A 68 5.96 6.78 10.90
CA LYS A 68 6.92 6.80 12.01
C LYS A 68 8.27 6.24 11.59
N TYR A 69 9.28 7.10 11.65
CA TYR A 69 10.69 6.78 11.50
C TYR A 69 11.40 6.84 12.86
N ASN A 70 12.64 6.35 12.92
CA ASN A 70 13.48 6.38 14.12
C ASN A 70 13.89 7.82 14.49
N ASP A 71 14.00 8.71 13.51
CA ASP A 71 14.36 10.11 13.67
C ASP A 71 13.15 11.04 13.91
N GLY A 72 11.93 10.55 13.71
CA GLY A 72 10.69 11.31 13.94
C GLY A 72 9.50 10.78 13.14
N SER A 73 8.37 11.47 13.27
CA SER A 73 7.20 11.22 12.41
C SER A 73 7.18 12.18 11.23
N ARG A 74 6.60 11.74 10.11
CA ARG A 74 6.37 12.57 8.93
C ARG A 74 4.92 12.45 8.48
N ILE A 75 4.34 13.57 8.07
CA ILE A 75 3.03 13.61 7.43
C ILE A 75 3.22 13.17 5.99
N ILE A 76 2.37 12.24 5.55
CA ILE A 76 2.39 11.64 4.23
C ILE A 76 0.99 11.82 3.64
N GLY A 77 0.88 12.43 2.46
CA GLY A 77 -0.33 12.42 1.64
C GLY A 77 -0.43 11.13 0.84
N ILE A 78 -1.56 10.45 0.92
CA ILE A 78 -1.88 9.26 0.14
C ILE A 78 -2.48 9.71 -1.18
N ASP A 79 -1.93 9.21 -2.28
CA ASP A 79 -2.47 9.51 -3.61
C ASP A 79 -3.49 8.44 -4.00
N ILE A 80 -3.06 7.16 -3.99
CA ILE A 80 -3.91 6.07 -4.46
C ILE A 80 -3.43 4.72 -3.94
N ILE A 81 -4.36 3.80 -3.68
CA ILE A 81 -4.13 2.36 -3.60
C ILE A 81 -4.41 1.75 -4.98
N TYR A 82 -3.44 0.99 -5.48
CA TYR A 82 -3.42 0.45 -6.82
C TYR A 82 -4.34 -0.77 -7.04
N SER A 83 -4.74 -0.96 -8.30
CA SER A 83 -5.26 -2.24 -8.80
C SER A 83 -4.12 -3.22 -9.09
N SER A 84 -4.48 -4.49 -9.30
CA SER A 84 -3.55 -5.61 -9.50
C SER A 84 -2.45 -5.37 -10.54
N ASN A 85 -2.79 -4.79 -11.70
CA ASN A 85 -1.82 -4.48 -12.75
C ASN A 85 -0.73 -3.52 -12.25
N SER A 86 -1.15 -2.44 -11.59
CA SER A 86 -0.24 -1.41 -11.07
C SER A 86 0.55 -1.92 -9.86
N ILE A 87 -0.04 -2.75 -8.99
CA ILE A 87 0.71 -3.44 -7.92
C ILE A 87 1.87 -4.25 -8.49
N VAL A 88 1.62 -5.05 -9.53
CA VAL A 88 2.66 -5.87 -10.17
C VAL A 88 3.71 -4.98 -10.84
N GLU A 89 3.28 -4.00 -11.63
CA GLU A 89 4.17 -3.09 -12.35
C GLU A 89 5.10 -2.34 -11.40
N TYR A 90 4.55 -1.61 -10.41
CA TYR A 90 5.35 -0.80 -9.51
C TYR A 90 6.20 -1.63 -8.53
N THR A 91 5.74 -2.83 -8.16
CA THR A 91 6.57 -3.75 -7.38
C THR A 91 7.76 -4.23 -8.20
N ARG A 92 7.57 -4.69 -9.43
CA ARG A 92 8.67 -5.12 -10.30
C ARG A 92 9.64 -3.99 -10.60
N LEU A 93 9.10 -2.83 -10.96
CA LEU A 93 9.90 -1.64 -11.16
C LEU A 93 10.75 -1.34 -9.93
N SER A 94 10.24 -1.51 -8.70
CA SER A 94 10.98 -1.30 -7.45
C SER A 94 11.99 -2.41 -7.10
N GLN A 95 11.84 -3.59 -7.68
CA GLN A 95 12.76 -4.73 -7.54
C GLN A 95 13.93 -4.66 -8.55
N GLU A 96 13.76 -3.95 -9.67
CA GLU A 96 14.78 -3.80 -10.71
C GLU A 96 15.73 -2.64 -10.42
N SER A 97 16.99 -2.68 -10.87
CA SER A 97 17.91 -1.54 -10.69
C SER A 97 17.84 -0.58 -11.88
N ILE A 98 16.77 0.21 -11.97
CA ILE A 98 16.62 1.21 -13.04
C ILE A 98 17.35 2.54 -12.76
N TYR A 99 17.76 2.79 -11.51
CA TYR A 99 18.55 3.96 -11.11
C TYR A 99 19.83 3.54 -10.38
N GLU A 100 20.92 4.30 -10.56
CA GLU A 100 22.18 4.03 -9.87
C GLU A 100 22.03 4.24 -8.35
N SER A 101 22.54 3.29 -7.57
CA SER A 101 22.71 3.39 -6.09
C SER A 101 21.45 3.36 -5.21
N ARG A 102 20.29 2.89 -5.72
CA ARG A 102 19.09 2.73 -4.89
C ARG A 102 19.02 1.36 -4.18
N SER A 103 18.30 1.32 -3.07
CA SER A 103 17.93 0.04 -2.43
C SER A 103 16.82 -0.64 -3.24
N LEU A 104 16.94 -1.94 -3.49
CA LEU A 104 15.95 -2.72 -4.25
C LEU A 104 14.97 -3.38 -3.29
N LEU A 105 13.68 -3.26 -3.60
CA LEU A 105 12.63 -3.85 -2.79
C LEU A 105 12.83 -5.39 -2.72
N PRO A 106 12.95 -6.02 -1.54
CA PRO A 106 13.12 -7.46 -1.47
C PRO A 106 11.81 -8.19 -1.82
N ASN A 107 11.93 -9.44 -2.25
CA ASN A 107 10.75 -10.27 -2.47
C ASN A 107 9.87 -10.36 -1.22
N GLY A 108 8.56 -10.20 -1.39
CA GLY A 108 7.56 -10.19 -0.32
C GLY A 108 7.37 -8.86 0.40
N LEU A 109 8.13 -7.80 0.06
CA LEU A 109 7.64 -6.43 0.19
C LEU A 109 7.04 -6.02 -1.15
N ILE A 110 5.79 -5.56 -1.16
CA ILE A 110 5.08 -5.18 -2.39
C ILE A 110 4.64 -3.72 -2.32
N VAL A 111 4.66 -3.03 -3.45
CA VAL A 111 4.11 -1.67 -3.57
C VAL A 111 2.61 -1.78 -3.81
N ILE A 112 1.82 -1.22 -2.91
CA ILE A 112 0.34 -1.25 -2.99
C ILE A 112 -0.27 0.11 -3.33
N GLY A 113 0.51 1.17 -3.37
CA GLY A 113 0.02 2.52 -3.67
C GLY A 113 1.14 3.56 -3.80
N SER A 114 0.76 4.78 -4.19
CA SER A 114 1.62 5.97 -4.17
C SER A 114 1.24 6.90 -3.03
N SER A 115 2.24 7.63 -2.57
CA SER A 115 2.12 8.65 -1.56
C SER A 115 3.15 9.77 -1.78
N TYR A 116 3.00 10.90 -1.10
CA TYR A 116 3.89 12.04 -1.15
C TYR A 116 4.19 12.57 0.25
N ASP A 117 5.45 12.85 0.58
CA ASP A 117 5.87 13.25 1.93
C ASP A 117 6.15 14.76 2.10
N GLY A 118 5.66 15.60 1.18
CA GLY A 118 5.97 17.03 1.16
C GLY A 118 7.27 17.38 0.45
N ALA A 119 8.21 16.42 0.37
CA ALA A 119 9.50 16.59 -0.30
C ALA A 119 9.62 15.78 -1.60
N SER A 120 8.87 14.67 -1.71
CA SER A 120 9.03 13.74 -2.82
C SER A 120 7.94 12.68 -2.95
N ASP A 121 7.85 12.12 -4.17
CA ASP A 121 7.09 10.92 -4.42
C ASP A 121 7.64 9.74 -3.63
N SER A 122 6.72 8.95 -3.09
CA SER A 122 7.00 7.80 -2.23
C SER A 122 6.01 6.69 -2.54
N SER A 123 6.31 5.50 -2.02
CA SER A 123 5.48 4.32 -2.20
C SER A 123 4.91 3.87 -0.88
N ILE A 124 3.66 3.39 -0.93
CA ILE A 124 3.04 2.64 0.15
C ILE A 124 3.43 1.18 -0.04
N VAL A 125 4.19 0.64 0.92
CA VAL A 125 4.76 -0.71 0.87
C VAL A 125 4.07 -1.60 1.90
N TYR A 126 3.69 -2.81 1.48
CA TYR A 126 3.06 -3.82 2.32
C TYR A 126 3.95 -5.05 2.49
N ASP A 127 4.15 -5.50 3.73
CA ASP A 127 4.93 -6.70 4.02
C ASP A 127 4.05 -7.95 4.05
N ILE A 128 4.21 -8.83 3.06
CA ILE A 128 3.47 -10.09 2.93
C ILE A 128 4.32 -11.31 3.25
N ARG A 129 5.52 -11.13 3.82
CA ARG A 129 6.39 -12.23 4.25
C ARG A 129 5.88 -12.79 5.56
N ASN A 130 5.18 -13.92 5.53
CA ASN A 130 4.57 -14.56 6.71
C ASN A 130 5.49 -14.80 7.92
N SER A 131 6.80 -14.90 7.70
CA SER A 131 7.82 -15.13 8.73
C SER A 131 8.51 -13.84 9.19
N SER A 132 8.16 -12.70 8.57
CA SER A 132 8.67 -11.38 8.95
C SER A 132 8.06 -10.93 10.27
N PRO A 133 8.84 -10.30 11.18
CA PRO A 133 8.30 -9.67 12.39
C PRO A 133 7.36 -8.49 12.08
N THR A 134 7.37 -8.01 10.84
CA THR A 134 6.51 -6.94 10.35
C THR A 134 5.47 -7.42 9.36
N TYR A 135 5.14 -8.72 9.35
CA TYR A 135 4.08 -9.25 8.49
C TYR A 135 2.78 -8.44 8.64
N GLN A 136 2.20 -8.04 7.51
CA GLN A 136 1.04 -7.16 7.35
C GLN A 136 1.24 -5.69 7.74
N HIS A 137 2.46 -5.26 8.08
CA HIS A 137 2.70 -3.84 8.29
C HIS A 137 2.72 -3.07 6.96
N ILE A 138 2.30 -1.82 7.04
CA ILE A 138 2.22 -0.85 5.94
C ILE A 138 3.26 0.24 6.22
N PHE A 139 4.06 0.57 5.21
CA PHE A 139 5.16 1.51 5.32
C PHE A 139 5.10 2.59 4.25
N ASN A 140 5.60 3.78 4.59
CA ASN A 140 6.05 4.76 3.62
C ASN A 140 7.50 4.46 3.22
N TRP A 141 7.82 4.57 1.93
CA TRP A 141 9.17 4.38 1.42
C TRP A 141 9.51 5.36 0.29
N ARG A 142 10.55 6.18 0.49
CA ARG A 142 11.08 7.04 -0.59
C ARG A 142 12.10 6.26 -1.40
N TYR A 143 11.61 5.57 -2.42
CA TYR A 143 12.35 4.59 -3.22
C TYR A 143 13.69 5.07 -3.82
N TYR A 144 13.91 6.38 -3.91
CA TYR A 144 15.10 6.99 -4.52
C TYR A 144 16.19 7.38 -3.50
N VAL A 145 15.87 7.46 -2.20
CA VAL A 145 16.83 7.87 -1.14
C VAL A 145 16.86 6.96 0.07
N ASP A 146 15.75 6.27 0.36
CA ASP A 146 15.63 5.50 1.59
C ASP A 146 16.20 4.08 1.43
N ASN A 147 16.85 3.62 2.49
CA ASN A 147 17.15 2.21 2.64
C ASN A 147 15.87 1.40 2.94
N LEU A 148 15.98 0.08 3.03
CA LEU A 148 14.84 -0.81 3.32
C LEU A 148 14.86 -1.33 4.76
N VAL A 149 15.42 -0.54 5.68
CA VAL A 149 15.47 -0.85 7.10
C VAL A 149 14.27 -0.19 7.80
N VAL A 150 13.53 -1.00 8.57
CA VAL A 150 12.37 -0.54 9.36
C VAL A 150 12.80 0.57 10.32
N GLY A 151 12.08 1.69 10.26
CA GLY A 151 12.34 2.88 11.04
C GLY A 151 13.40 3.81 10.44
N GLU A 152 14.39 3.32 9.70
CA GLU A 152 15.38 4.20 9.07
C GLU A 152 14.93 4.69 7.70
N GLY A 153 14.59 3.77 6.79
CA GLY A 153 14.11 4.08 5.45
C GLY A 153 12.66 3.64 5.19
N LEU A 154 12.15 2.67 5.96
CA LEU A 154 10.74 2.30 5.96
C LEU A 154 10.03 2.93 7.16
N GLY A 155 9.24 3.98 6.92
CA GLY A 155 8.44 4.64 7.94
C GLY A 155 7.17 3.86 8.22
N LEU A 156 6.94 3.40 9.44
CA LEU A 156 5.74 2.63 9.78
C LEU A 156 4.51 3.53 9.74
N ILE A 157 3.54 3.19 8.88
CA ILE A 157 2.22 3.84 8.87
C ILE A 157 1.27 3.06 9.77
N ALA A 158 1.05 1.78 9.46
CA ALA A 158 0.08 0.92 10.14
C ALA A 158 0.61 -0.50 10.33
N ARG A 159 0.02 -1.25 11.26
CA ARG A 159 0.36 -2.65 11.57
C ARG A 159 -0.53 -3.66 10.84
N SER A 160 -1.59 -3.19 10.18
CA SER A 160 -2.44 -3.99 9.31
C SER A 160 -3.02 -3.12 8.20
N LEU A 161 -3.53 -3.76 7.15
CA LEU A 161 -4.23 -3.03 6.08
C LEU A 161 -5.55 -2.44 6.60
N LYS A 162 -6.26 -3.15 7.50
CA LYS A 162 -7.47 -2.60 8.14
C LYS A 162 -7.18 -1.33 8.94
N GLU A 163 -6.10 -1.34 9.74
CA GLU A 163 -5.70 -0.14 10.49
C GLU A 163 -5.38 0.99 9.51
N PHE A 164 -4.59 0.71 8.47
CA PHE A 164 -4.26 1.71 7.45
C PHE A 164 -5.49 2.35 6.80
N LEU A 165 -6.51 1.57 6.41
CA LEU A 165 -7.72 2.10 5.78
C LEU A 165 -8.51 3.06 6.68
N SER A 166 -8.37 2.93 8.00
CA SER A 166 -9.03 3.82 8.98
C SER A 166 -8.22 5.07 9.35
N MET A 167 -6.98 5.19 8.88
CA MET A 167 -6.06 6.25 9.29
C MET A 167 -6.13 7.57 8.51
N PRO A 168 -6.50 7.63 7.21
CA PRO A 168 -6.50 8.89 6.48
C PRO A 168 -7.37 9.92 7.19
N THR A 169 -6.80 11.12 7.37
CA THR A 169 -7.46 12.29 7.94
C THR A 169 -6.91 13.57 7.28
N SER A 170 -7.42 14.74 7.66
CA SER A 170 -6.88 16.03 7.24
C SER A 170 -5.53 16.32 7.92
N GLU A 171 -4.64 17.03 7.23
CA GLU A 171 -3.33 17.42 7.77
C GLU A 171 -3.42 18.19 9.10
N ASP A 172 -4.45 19.04 9.26
CA ASP A 172 -4.69 19.84 10.48
C ASP A 172 -5.01 18.99 11.73
N GLU A 173 -5.37 17.71 11.56
CA GLU A 173 -5.69 16.78 12.65
C GLU A 173 -4.52 15.89 13.09
N LEU A 174 -3.35 15.98 12.44
CA LEU A 174 -2.15 15.17 12.70
C LEU A 174 -1.10 15.86 13.59
#